data_AF-A0A961VJT1-F1
#
_entry.id   AF-A0A961VJT1-F1
#
_cell.length_a   1.000
_cell.length_b   1.000
_cell.length_c   1.000
_cell.angle_alpha   90.00
_cell.angle_beta   90.00
_cell.angle_gamma   90.00
#
_symmetry.space_group_name_H-M   'P 1'
#
loop_
_entity.id
_entity.type
_entity.pdbx_description
1 polymer ?
#
loop_
_entity_poly.entity_id
_entity_poly.type
_entity_poly.pdbx_seq_one_letter_code
_entity_poly.pdbx_strand_id
1 'polypeptide(L)'
;MSIGPHNLLLMIVFTGAAVVILLITTALSSRLEPFLRTWLTGTVIIVLGPFASAIYYMNLVPWVGALAFSSLVVGIGVKALAAIQFRTGRLQLGVMAPAMLAVTAAVTGAIFSGYDGLSIILWQGWMAACGLIAAANYHMARAEAPMPLGLLTGFYLLYALAFGLSAATLLADGSLVLGGPPDTFADKVSRVAAVVALLGCGSMLLVLNHRRSARHAALPA
;
A
#
# COMPACT_ATOMS: atom_id res chain seq x y z
N MET A 1 9.25 23.01 11.96
CA MET A 1 8.56 23.15 10.65
C MET A 1 7.39 22.17 10.65
N SER A 2 6.18 22.64 11.02
CA SER A 2 5.00 21.77 11.17
C SER A 2 4.46 21.44 9.78
N ILE A 3 4.56 20.18 9.36
CA ILE A 3 3.97 19.72 8.10
C ILE A 3 2.50 19.42 8.38
N GLY A 4 1.60 20.21 7.80
CA GLY A 4 0.15 20.04 7.95
C GLY A 4 -0.39 18.77 7.25
N PRO A 5 -1.55 18.24 7.66
CA PRO A 5 -2.11 16.99 7.14
C PRO A 5 -2.42 17.03 5.64
N HIS A 6 -2.76 18.21 5.10
CA HIS A 6 -2.98 18.41 3.66
C HIS A 6 -1.68 18.26 2.84
N ASN A 7 -0.57 18.80 3.34
CA ASN A 7 0.73 18.70 2.67
C ASN A 7 1.20 17.24 2.57
N LEU A 8 0.95 16.43 3.61
CA LEU A 8 1.28 15.00 3.59
C LEU A 8 0.46 14.21 2.57
N LEU A 9 -0.82 14.54 2.39
CA LEU A 9 -1.65 13.90 1.35
C LEU A 9 -1.12 14.23 -0.05
N LEU A 10 -0.79 15.50 -0.29
CA LEU A 10 -0.17 15.92 -1.57
C LEU A 10 1.13 15.17 -1.83
N MET A 11 2.01 15.05 -0.83
CA MET A 11 3.26 14.29 -0.96
C MET A 11 3.01 12.84 -1.38
N ILE A 12 2.02 12.16 -0.78
CA ILE A 12 1.67 10.79 -1.15
C ILE A 12 1.15 10.72 -2.59
N VAL A 13 0.25 11.64 -2.97
CA VAL A 13 -0.34 11.66 -4.32
C VAL A 13 0.75 11.87 -5.39
N PHE A 14 1.60 12.88 -5.23
CA PHE A 14 2.68 13.16 -6.20
C PHE A 14 3.71 12.04 -6.25
N THR A 15 4.09 11.48 -5.09
CA THR A 15 5.00 10.34 -5.02
C THR A 15 4.40 9.11 -5.73
N GLY A 16 3.13 8.83 -5.46
CA GLY A 16 2.41 7.73 -6.09
C GLY A 16 2.30 7.88 -7.59
N ALA A 17 1.96 9.07 -8.08
CA ALA A 17 1.93 9.38 -9.50
C ALA A 17 3.31 9.18 -10.14
N ALA A 18 4.39 9.68 -9.52
CA ALA A 18 5.75 9.50 -10.02
C ALA A 18 6.13 8.01 -10.12
N VAL A 19 5.79 7.20 -9.11
CA VAL A 19 6.06 5.76 -9.12
C VAL A 19 5.24 5.04 -10.20
N VAL A 20 3.96 5.39 -10.38
CA VAL A 20 3.12 4.82 -11.44
C VAL A 20 3.69 5.16 -12.82
N ILE A 21 4.06 6.41 -13.07
CA ILE A 21 4.68 6.84 -14.32
C ILE A 21 5.96 6.05 -14.57
N LEU A 22 6.86 5.96 -13.57
CA LEU A 22 8.12 5.23 -13.69
C LEU A 22 7.91 3.76 -14.08
N LEU A 23 6.93 3.10 -13.48
CA LEU A 23 6.63 1.69 -13.75
C LEU A 23 5.98 1.49 -15.12
N ILE A 24 5.11 2.41 -15.56
CA ILE A 24 4.53 2.39 -16.91
C ILE A 24 5.64 2.60 -17.94
N THR A 25 6.53 3.56 -17.74
CA THR A 25 7.70 3.77 -18.59
C THR A 25 8.55 2.51 -18.65
N THR A 26 8.80 1.86 -17.51
CA THR A 26 9.55 0.59 -17.47
C THR A 26 8.81 -0.53 -18.22
N ALA A 27 7.48 -0.60 -18.11
CA ALA A 27 6.66 -1.58 -18.82
C ALA A 27 6.70 -1.40 -20.34
N LEU A 28 6.83 -0.16 -20.80
CA LEU A 28 7.01 0.16 -22.22
C LEU A 28 8.41 -0.22 -22.71
N SER A 29 9.43 -0.06 -21.88
CA SER A 29 10.83 -0.36 -22.23
C SER A 29 11.21 -1.83 -22.07
N SER A 30 10.54 -2.59 -21.20
CA SER A 30 10.89 -3.98 -20.88
C SER A 30 9.67 -4.79 -20.47
N ARG A 31 9.69 -6.10 -20.76
CA ARG A 31 8.61 -6.99 -20.31
C ARG A 31 8.65 -7.14 -18.79
N LEU A 32 7.63 -6.62 -18.11
CA LEU A 32 7.47 -6.82 -16.66
C LEU A 32 7.10 -8.26 -16.34
N GLU A 33 7.75 -8.81 -15.33
CA GLU A 33 7.37 -10.10 -14.79
C GLU A 33 5.95 -10.10 -14.21
N PRO A 34 5.26 -11.25 -14.18
CA PRO A 34 3.87 -11.33 -13.74
C PRO A 34 3.62 -10.73 -12.35
N PHE A 35 4.50 -10.98 -11.38
CA PHE A 35 4.36 -10.42 -10.03
C PHE A 35 4.50 -8.89 -10.00
N LEU A 36 5.37 -8.34 -10.86
CA LEU A 36 5.61 -6.91 -10.93
C LEU A 36 4.43 -6.19 -11.59
N ARG A 37 3.78 -6.83 -12.56
CA ARG A 37 2.49 -6.37 -13.10
C ARG A 37 1.42 -6.33 -12.02
N THR A 38 1.29 -7.37 -11.20
CA THR A 38 0.35 -7.38 -10.06
C THR A 38 0.65 -6.27 -9.07
N TRP A 39 1.93 -6.05 -8.72
CA TRP A 39 2.34 -4.99 -7.82
C TRP A 39 2.07 -3.58 -8.38
N LEU A 40 2.31 -3.38 -9.67
CA LEU A 40 1.95 -2.15 -10.39
C LEU A 40 0.43 -1.90 -10.34
N THR A 41 -0.39 -2.91 -10.65
CA THR A 41 -1.85 -2.80 -10.57
C THR A 41 -2.31 -2.39 -9.17
N GLY A 42 -1.77 -3.02 -8.12
CA GLY A 42 -2.05 -2.63 -6.73
C GLY A 42 -1.61 -1.20 -6.41
N THR A 43 -0.51 -0.75 -7.00
CA THR A 43 0.00 0.62 -6.84
C THR A 43 -0.86 1.66 -7.55
N VAL A 44 -1.38 1.38 -8.75
CA VAL A 44 -2.34 2.27 -9.41
C VAL A 44 -3.61 2.41 -8.57
N ILE A 45 -4.14 1.30 -8.07
CA ILE A 45 -5.36 1.29 -7.25
C ILE A 45 -5.15 2.05 -5.94
N ILE A 46 -4.04 1.80 -5.22
CA ILE A 46 -3.82 2.41 -3.89
C ILE A 46 -3.63 3.93 -3.96
N VAL A 47 -3.12 4.47 -5.07
CA VAL A 47 -2.88 5.91 -5.26
C VAL A 47 -4.18 6.69 -5.47
N LEU A 48 -5.25 6.04 -5.93
CA LEU A 48 -6.59 6.64 -6.01
C LEU A 48 -7.12 7.00 -4.62
N GLY A 49 -6.73 6.25 -3.60
CA GLY A 49 -7.19 6.41 -2.22
C GLY A 49 -6.85 7.77 -1.62
N PRO A 50 -5.57 8.17 -1.55
CA PRO A 50 -5.16 9.49 -1.07
C PRO A 50 -5.83 10.63 -1.83
N PHE A 51 -5.98 10.50 -3.15
CA PHE A 51 -6.66 11.50 -3.99
C PHE A 51 -8.14 11.65 -3.62
N ALA A 52 -8.89 10.55 -3.59
CA ALA A 52 -10.30 10.55 -3.20
C ALA A 52 -10.49 10.96 -1.73
N SER A 53 -9.56 10.58 -0.84
CA SER A 53 -9.62 10.97 0.58
C SER A 53 -9.48 12.48 0.77
N ALA A 54 -8.65 13.14 -0.04
CA ALA A 54 -8.52 14.59 0.00
C ALA A 54 -9.85 15.29 -0.34
N ILE A 55 -10.58 14.77 -1.34
CA ILE A 55 -11.91 15.26 -1.72
C ILE A 55 -12.94 14.96 -0.62
N TYR A 56 -12.88 13.76 -0.03
CA TYR A 56 -13.75 13.35 1.07
C TYR A 56 -13.59 14.28 2.28
N TYR A 57 -12.36 14.58 2.72
CA TYR A 57 -12.15 15.45 3.87
C TYR A 57 -12.59 16.90 3.64
N MET A 58 -12.77 17.34 2.38
CA MET A 58 -13.29 18.67 2.06
C MET A 58 -14.82 18.72 2.07
N ASN A 59 -15.50 17.64 1.66
CA ASN A 59 -16.94 17.66 1.41
C ASN A 59 -17.74 16.69 2.29
N LEU A 60 -17.07 15.82 3.04
CA LEU A 60 -17.63 14.77 3.91
C LEU A 60 -18.66 13.86 3.21
N VAL A 61 -18.55 13.72 1.89
CA VAL A 61 -19.50 12.96 1.07
C VAL A 61 -19.25 11.45 1.21
N PRO A 62 -20.20 10.67 1.76
CA PRO A 62 -19.95 9.27 2.15
C PRO A 62 -19.49 8.36 1.01
N TRP A 63 -20.02 8.53 -0.21
CA TRP A 63 -19.62 7.70 -1.36
C TRP A 63 -18.16 7.97 -1.79
N VAL A 64 -17.67 9.21 -1.63
CA VAL A 64 -16.27 9.56 -1.91
C VAL A 64 -15.36 8.90 -0.87
N GLY A 65 -15.77 8.91 0.39
CA GLY A 65 -15.07 8.19 1.47
C GLY A 65 -15.01 6.69 1.18
N ALA A 66 -16.16 6.07 0.88
CA ALA A 66 -16.23 4.66 0.53
C ALA A 66 -15.28 4.29 -0.61
N LEU A 67 -15.24 5.08 -1.68
CA LEU A 67 -14.32 4.87 -2.80
C LEU A 67 -12.85 5.03 -2.38
N ALA A 68 -12.55 6.07 -1.60
CA ALA A 68 -11.21 6.33 -1.10
C ALA A 68 -10.66 5.16 -0.30
N PHE A 69 -11.35 4.75 0.76
CA PHE A 69 -10.84 3.70 1.64
C PHE A 69 -10.93 2.31 1.01
N SER A 70 -11.92 2.04 0.15
CA SER A 70 -11.98 0.80 -0.62
C SER A 70 -10.75 0.65 -1.54
N SER A 71 -10.36 1.73 -2.23
CA SER A 71 -9.16 1.70 -3.07
C SER A 71 -7.87 1.50 -2.27
N LEU A 72 -7.78 2.04 -1.05
CA LEU A 72 -6.65 1.77 -0.14
C LEU A 72 -6.59 0.29 0.25
N VAL A 73 -7.73 -0.28 0.68
CA VAL A 73 -7.85 -1.69 1.11
C VAL A 73 -7.53 -2.64 -0.03
N VAL A 74 -8.13 -2.42 -1.21
CA VAL A 74 -7.91 -3.26 -2.39
C VAL A 74 -6.48 -3.11 -2.88
N GLY A 75 -5.97 -1.88 -2.98
CA GLY A 75 -4.63 -1.60 -3.48
C GLY A 75 -3.53 -2.29 -2.67
N ILE A 76 -3.56 -2.17 -1.34
CA ILE A 76 -2.57 -2.84 -0.48
C ILE A 76 -2.75 -4.36 -0.46
N GLY A 77 -3.99 -4.86 -0.54
CA GLY A 77 -4.29 -6.29 -0.66
C GLY A 77 -3.68 -6.90 -1.92
N VAL A 78 -3.80 -6.22 -3.07
CA VAL A 78 -3.17 -6.63 -4.33
C VAL A 78 -1.64 -6.61 -4.23
N LYS A 79 -1.05 -5.63 -3.53
CA LYS A 79 0.42 -5.59 -3.30
C LYS A 79 0.90 -6.75 -2.41
N ALA A 80 0.14 -7.11 -1.37
CA ALA A 80 0.44 -8.29 -0.56
C ALA A 80 0.31 -9.58 -1.37
N LEU A 81 -0.69 -9.66 -2.26
CA LEU A 81 -0.86 -10.76 -3.19
C LEU A 81 0.32 -10.88 -4.17
N ALA A 82 0.86 -9.76 -4.64
CA ALA A 82 2.08 -9.74 -5.46
C ALA A 82 3.29 -10.31 -4.72
N ALA A 83 3.43 -10.07 -3.42
CA ALA A 83 4.49 -10.65 -2.60
C ALA A 83 4.34 -12.18 -2.44
N ILE A 84 3.11 -12.67 -2.25
CA ILE A 84 2.81 -14.10 -2.26
C ILE A 84 3.09 -14.72 -3.63
N GLN A 85 2.69 -14.04 -4.70
CA GLN A 85 2.94 -14.49 -6.07
C GLN A 85 4.43 -14.54 -6.38
N PHE A 86 5.23 -13.59 -5.86
CA PHE A 86 6.68 -13.60 -5.99
C PHE A 86 7.29 -14.87 -5.39
N ARG A 87 6.86 -15.28 -4.19
CA ARG A 87 7.37 -16.47 -3.50
C ARG A 87 6.87 -17.77 -4.12
N THR A 88 5.57 -17.85 -4.41
CA THR A 88 4.90 -19.12 -4.76
C THR A 88 4.76 -19.35 -6.27
N GLY A 89 5.04 -18.33 -7.08
CA GLY A 89 4.79 -18.34 -8.52
C GLY A 89 3.31 -18.28 -8.91
N ARG A 90 2.38 -18.30 -7.93
CA ARG A 90 0.93 -18.39 -8.16
C ARG A 90 0.19 -17.21 -7.56
N LEU A 91 -0.83 -16.74 -8.26
CA LEU A 91 -1.71 -15.69 -7.76
C LEU A 91 -2.79 -16.31 -6.84
N GLN A 92 -2.60 -16.25 -5.53
CA GLN A 92 -3.49 -16.86 -4.54
C GLN A 92 -4.74 -16.01 -4.21
N LEU A 93 -5.50 -15.62 -5.23
CA LEU A 93 -6.71 -14.80 -5.08
C LEU A 93 -7.75 -15.43 -4.16
N GLY A 94 -7.90 -16.77 -4.18
CA GLY A 94 -8.89 -17.45 -3.35
C GLY A 94 -8.70 -17.26 -1.85
N VAL A 95 -7.47 -16.96 -1.40
CA VAL A 95 -7.17 -16.69 0.02
C VAL A 95 -7.33 -15.21 0.34
N MET A 96 -6.85 -14.32 -0.54
CA MET A 96 -6.81 -12.89 -0.25
C MET A 96 -8.14 -12.16 -0.56
N ALA A 97 -8.85 -12.58 -1.61
CA ALA A 97 -10.05 -11.90 -2.09
C ALA A 97 -11.19 -11.88 -1.04
N PRO A 98 -11.49 -12.97 -0.30
CA PRO A 98 -12.51 -12.92 0.75
C PRO A 98 -12.15 -11.92 1.86
N ALA A 99 -10.88 -11.86 2.27
CA ALA A 99 -10.42 -10.92 3.29
C ALA A 99 -10.49 -9.46 2.78
N MET A 100 -10.08 -9.20 1.54
CA MET A 100 -10.22 -7.90 0.90
C MET A 100 -11.68 -7.46 0.82
N LEU A 101 -12.59 -8.36 0.42
CA LEU A 101 -14.02 -8.10 0.34
C LEU A 101 -14.59 -7.78 1.72
N ALA A 102 -14.27 -8.60 2.73
CA ALA A 102 -14.77 -8.43 4.09
C ALA A 102 -14.32 -7.08 4.69
N VAL A 103 -13.05 -6.73 4.57
CA VAL A 103 -12.53 -5.45 5.07
C VAL A 103 -13.09 -4.28 4.29
N THR A 104 -13.24 -4.39 2.97
CA THR A 104 -13.86 -3.35 2.14
C THR A 104 -15.31 -3.10 2.58
N ALA A 105 -16.08 -4.17 2.81
CA ALA A 105 -17.44 -4.08 3.29
C ALA A 105 -17.51 -3.46 4.70
N ALA A 106 -16.62 -3.86 5.61
CA ALA A 106 -16.57 -3.31 6.96
C ALA A 106 -16.23 -1.81 6.98
N VAL A 107 -15.19 -1.41 6.24
CA VAL A 107 -14.77 -0.01 6.10
C VAL A 107 -15.86 0.84 5.48
N THR A 108 -16.47 0.37 4.39
CA THR A 108 -17.55 1.07 3.68
C THR A 108 -18.80 1.19 4.54
N GLY A 109 -19.19 0.11 5.22
CA GLY A 109 -20.33 0.09 6.14
C GLY A 109 -20.15 1.07 7.29
N ALA A 110 -18.94 1.17 7.87
CA ALA A 110 -18.64 2.13 8.92
C ALA A 110 -18.74 3.59 8.42
N ILE A 111 -18.32 3.90 7.19
CA ILE A 111 -18.48 5.25 6.59
C ILE A 111 -19.95 5.61 6.43
N PHE A 112 -20.75 4.71 5.85
CA PHE A 112 -22.18 4.97 5.66
C PHE A 112 -22.96 5.06 6.98
N SER A 113 -22.43 4.45 8.04
CA SER A 113 -22.99 4.53 9.39
C SER A 113 -22.54 5.77 10.16
N GLY A 114 -21.68 6.62 9.59
CA GLY A 114 -21.14 7.82 10.24
C GLY A 114 -19.96 7.57 11.18
N TYR A 115 -19.45 6.34 11.27
CA TYR A 115 -18.29 5.96 12.07
C TYR A 115 -17.00 6.00 11.24
N ASP A 116 -16.65 7.19 10.76
CA ASP A 116 -15.44 7.41 9.95
C ASP A 116 -14.14 7.05 10.70
N GLY A 117 -14.09 7.26 12.02
CA GLY A 117 -12.97 6.84 12.86
C GLY A 117 -12.80 5.32 12.90
N LEU A 118 -13.90 4.56 12.97
CA LEU A 118 -13.83 3.09 12.88
C LEU A 118 -13.31 2.63 11.52
N SER A 119 -13.80 3.24 10.44
CA SER A 119 -13.28 2.98 9.09
C SER A 119 -11.79 3.24 9.03
N ILE A 120 -11.32 4.32 9.67
CA ILE A 120 -9.92 4.69 9.72
C ILE A 120 -9.07 3.64 10.45
N ILE A 121 -9.51 3.18 11.62
CA ILE A 121 -8.82 2.12 12.37
C ILE A 121 -8.72 0.84 11.53
N LEU A 122 -9.82 0.44 10.88
CA LEU A 122 -9.89 -0.80 10.11
C LEU A 122 -8.94 -0.80 8.90
N TRP A 123 -8.89 0.26 8.08
CA TRP A 123 -7.98 0.26 6.93
C TRP A 123 -6.51 0.35 7.36
N GLN A 124 -6.20 1.04 8.45
CA GLN A 124 -4.82 1.13 8.96
C GLN A 124 -4.35 -0.21 9.54
N GLY A 125 -5.20 -0.91 10.28
CA GLY A 125 -4.94 -2.27 10.73
C GLY A 125 -4.74 -3.24 9.55
N TRP A 126 -5.57 -3.10 8.51
CA TRP A 126 -5.43 -3.87 7.27
C TRP A 126 -4.12 -3.59 6.54
N MET A 127 -3.70 -2.33 6.44
CA MET A 127 -2.40 -1.97 5.88
C MET A 127 -1.24 -2.60 6.64
N ALA A 128 -1.31 -2.59 7.97
CA ALA A 128 -0.32 -3.22 8.82
C ALA A 128 -0.25 -4.74 8.55
N ALA A 129 -1.40 -5.41 8.53
CA ALA A 129 -1.48 -6.84 8.27
C ALA A 129 -0.92 -7.21 6.88
N CYS A 130 -1.35 -6.51 5.82
CA CYS A 130 -0.83 -6.72 4.46
C CYS A 130 0.67 -6.43 4.36
N GLY A 131 1.16 -5.40 5.06
CA GLY A 131 2.59 -5.08 5.14
C GLY A 131 3.40 -6.22 5.77
N LEU A 132 2.92 -6.79 6.88
CA LEU A 132 3.55 -7.95 7.52
C LEU A 132 3.54 -9.18 6.62
N ILE A 133 2.43 -9.45 5.94
CA ILE A 133 2.33 -10.56 4.96
C ILE A 133 3.36 -10.37 3.84
N ALA A 134 3.46 -9.16 3.28
CA ALA A 134 4.42 -8.86 2.23
C ALA A 134 5.87 -9.03 2.72
N ALA A 135 6.19 -8.46 3.88
CA ALA A 135 7.52 -8.57 4.50
C ALA A 135 7.91 -10.03 4.74
N ALA A 136 7.00 -10.84 5.30
CA ALA A 136 7.26 -12.27 5.53
C ALA A 136 7.56 -13.01 4.22
N ASN A 137 6.77 -12.79 3.17
CA ASN A 137 6.98 -13.48 1.89
C ASN A 137 8.28 -13.06 1.20
N TYR A 138 8.66 -11.78 1.24
CA TYR A 138 9.96 -11.34 0.70
C TYR A 138 11.13 -11.83 1.54
N HIS A 139 11.00 -11.85 2.86
CA HIS A 139 12.02 -12.38 3.76
C HIS A 139 12.27 -13.87 3.53
N MET A 140 11.22 -14.65 3.31
CA MET A 140 11.33 -16.08 2.99
C MET A 140 11.99 -16.32 1.62
N ALA A 141 11.76 -15.42 0.65
CA ALA A 141 12.36 -15.51 -0.67
C ALA A 141 13.77 -14.89 -0.76
N ARG A 142 14.31 -14.34 0.34
CA ARG A 142 15.55 -13.53 0.35
C ARG A 142 16.77 -14.20 -0.26
N ALA A 143 16.82 -15.53 -0.23
CA ALA A 143 17.93 -16.30 -0.79
C ALA A 143 18.14 -16.03 -2.28
N GLU A 144 17.10 -15.64 -3.02
CA GLU A 144 17.21 -15.32 -4.45
C GLU A 144 17.99 -14.03 -4.72
N ALA A 145 17.77 -13.01 -3.90
CA ALA A 145 18.39 -11.69 -4.03
C ALA A 145 18.46 -11.02 -2.64
N PRO A 146 19.51 -11.33 -1.84
CA PRO A 146 19.55 -10.96 -0.42
C PRO A 146 19.39 -9.46 -0.18
N MET A 147 20.08 -8.63 -0.97
CA MET A 147 20.07 -7.18 -0.79
C MET A 147 18.71 -6.55 -1.19
N PRO A 148 18.17 -6.74 -2.42
CA PRO A 148 16.90 -6.13 -2.79
C PRO A 148 15.71 -6.66 -1.97
N LEU A 149 15.67 -7.97 -1.68
CA LEU A 149 14.59 -8.57 -0.91
C LEU A 149 14.69 -8.25 0.58
N GLY A 150 15.90 -8.08 1.11
CA GLY A 150 16.12 -7.56 2.46
C GLY A 150 15.60 -6.13 2.61
N LEU A 151 15.90 -5.25 1.64
CA LEU A 151 15.38 -3.88 1.63
C LEU A 151 13.86 -3.83 1.47
N LEU A 152 13.28 -4.64 0.57
CA LEU A 152 11.82 -4.76 0.45
C LEU A 152 11.18 -5.19 1.76
N THR A 153 11.75 -6.19 2.43
CA THR A 153 11.31 -6.62 3.76
C THR A 153 11.34 -5.44 4.74
N GLY A 154 12.44 -4.70 4.79
CA GLY A 154 12.59 -3.53 5.67
C GLY A 154 11.56 -2.44 5.39
N PHE A 155 11.32 -2.10 4.13
CA PHE A 155 10.31 -1.10 3.75
C PHE A 155 8.89 -1.53 4.15
N TYR A 156 8.53 -2.79 3.95
CA TYR A 156 7.21 -3.30 4.34
C TYR A 156 7.05 -3.43 5.87
N LEU A 157 8.13 -3.72 6.62
CA LEU A 157 8.10 -3.69 8.08
C LEU A 157 7.96 -2.28 8.64
N LEU A 158 8.75 -1.32 8.12
CA LEU A 158 8.64 0.10 8.49
C LEU A 158 7.20 0.60 8.27
N TYR A 159 6.67 0.29 7.09
CA TYR A 159 5.30 0.60 6.72
C TYR A 159 4.29 -0.04 7.68
N ALA A 160 4.39 -1.34 7.93
CA ALA A 160 3.45 -2.06 8.77
C ALA A 160 3.44 -1.56 10.22
N LEU A 161 4.61 -1.29 10.79
CA LEU A 161 4.74 -0.77 12.14
C LEU A 161 4.17 0.64 12.27
N ALA A 162 4.40 1.51 11.28
CA ALA A 162 3.90 2.87 11.32
C ALA A 162 2.36 2.93 11.25
N PHE A 163 1.74 2.15 10.35
CA PHE A 163 0.28 2.06 10.26
C PHE A 163 -0.34 1.32 11.45
N GLY A 164 0.33 0.28 11.96
CA GLY A 164 -0.11 -0.41 13.17
C GLY A 164 -0.09 0.49 14.40
N LEU A 165 0.95 1.32 14.55
CA LEU A 165 1.05 2.28 15.64
C LEU A 165 -0.05 3.34 15.56
N SER A 166 -0.31 3.90 14.37
CA SER A 166 -1.39 4.87 14.19
C SER A 166 -2.77 4.26 14.46
N ALA A 167 -3.03 3.03 14.02
CA ALA A 167 -4.27 2.33 14.35
C ALA A 167 -4.41 2.13 15.87
N ALA A 168 -3.33 1.78 16.56
CA ALA A 168 -3.32 1.57 18.00
C ALA A 168 -3.54 2.88 18.79
N THR A 169 -2.93 4.00 18.37
CA THR A 169 -3.17 5.30 19.01
C THR A 169 -4.62 5.73 18.83
N LEU A 170 -5.17 5.55 17.62
CA LEU A 170 -6.54 5.95 17.35
C LEU A 170 -7.57 5.08 18.11
N LEU A 171 -7.26 3.80 18.27
CA LEU A 171 -8.06 2.89 19.10
C LEU A 171 -7.99 3.28 20.59
N ALA A 172 -6.82 3.69 21.08
CA ALA A 172 -6.62 4.15 22.45
C ALA A 172 -7.35 5.47 22.75
N ASP A 173 -7.44 6.36 21.76
CA ASP A 173 -8.18 7.62 21.86
C ASP A 173 -9.71 7.43 21.86
N GLY A 174 -10.20 6.23 21.55
CA GLY A 174 -11.63 5.85 21.63
C GLY A 174 -12.56 6.61 20.66
N SER A 175 -12.00 7.40 19.75
CA SER A 175 -12.77 8.29 18.88
C SER A 175 -13.23 7.54 17.62
N LEU A 176 -14.42 6.95 17.72
CA LEU A 176 -15.07 6.24 16.60
C LEU A 176 -15.63 7.18 15.52
N VAL A 177 -15.68 8.48 15.81
CA VAL A 177 -16.08 9.56 14.90
C VAL A 177 -15.02 10.67 14.97
N LEU A 178 -14.44 11.05 13.83
CA LEU A 178 -13.34 12.03 13.74
C LEU A 178 -13.73 13.30 12.97
N GLY A 179 -14.64 13.19 11.99
CA GLY A 179 -15.07 14.34 11.16
C GLY A 179 -13.97 14.92 10.26
N GLY A 180 -12.83 14.24 10.14
CA GLY A 180 -11.64 14.76 9.47
C GLY A 180 -10.45 13.79 9.49
N PRO A 181 -9.35 14.13 8.81
CA PRO A 181 -8.15 13.30 8.83
C PRO A 181 -7.54 13.31 10.24
N PRO A 182 -7.05 12.16 10.73
CA PRO A 182 -6.43 12.11 12.04
C PRO A 182 -5.08 12.87 11.98
N ASP A 183 -4.81 13.68 13.01
CA ASP A 183 -3.67 14.61 13.11
C ASP A 183 -2.74 14.27 14.27
N THR A 184 -2.60 12.99 14.60
CA THR A 184 -1.66 12.54 15.63
C THR A 184 -0.23 12.49 15.09
N PHE A 185 0.75 12.45 16.00
CA PHE A 185 2.14 12.21 15.61
C PHE A 185 2.30 10.88 14.85
N ALA A 186 1.60 9.83 15.29
CA ALA A 186 1.64 8.52 14.66
C ALA A 186 1.13 8.56 13.21
N ASP A 187 0.09 9.35 12.93
CA ASP A 187 -0.43 9.54 11.56
C ASP A 187 0.55 10.27 10.64
N LYS A 188 1.28 11.25 11.18
CA LYS A 188 2.30 11.97 10.41
C LYS A 188 3.42 11.01 10.02
N VAL A 189 3.85 10.17 10.97
CA VAL A 189 4.87 9.14 10.74
C VAL A 189 4.39 8.08 9.74
N SER A 190 3.14 7.59 9.84
CA SER A 190 2.61 6.58 8.91
C SER A 190 2.54 7.07 7.47
N ARG A 191 2.16 8.33 7.26
CA ARG A 191 2.14 8.97 5.92
C ARG A 191 3.54 9.13 5.34
N VAL A 192 4.52 9.56 6.14
CA VAL A 192 5.93 9.65 5.70
C VAL A 192 6.49 8.25 5.39
N ALA A 193 6.21 7.27 6.24
CA ALA A 193 6.60 5.88 6.02
C ALA A 193 5.99 5.32 4.73
N ALA A 194 4.74 5.67 4.40
CA ALA A 194 4.10 5.30 3.14
C ALA A 194 4.85 5.84 1.92
N VAL A 195 5.26 7.12 1.94
CA VAL A 195 6.05 7.74 0.86
C VAL A 195 7.39 7.02 0.68
N VAL A 196 8.12 6.83 1.77
CA VAL A 196 9.44 6.17 1.76
C VAL A 196 9.32 4.73 1.27
N ALA A 197 8.35 3.96 1.79
CA ALA A 197 8.14 2.57 1.41
C ALA A 197 7.69 2.46 -0.05
N LEU A 198 6.85 3.37 -0.56
CA LEU A 198 6.38 3.33 -1.94
C LEU A 198 7.54 3.54 -2.93
N LEU A 199 8.37 4.56 -2.70
CA LEU A 199 9.57 4.83 -3.51
C LEU A 199 10.60 3.70 -3.38
N GLY A 200 10.89 3.30 -2.15
CA GLY A 200 11.85 2.26 -1.83
C GLY A 200 11.48 0.94 -2.50
N CYS A 201 10.24 0.47 -2.31
CA CYS A 201 9.75 -0.74 -2.95
C CYS A 201 9.78 -0.66 -4.48
N GLY A 202 9.32 0.46 -5.06
CA GLY A 202 9.34 0.65 -6.51
C GLY A 202 10.75 0.51 -7.11
N SER A 203 11.74 1.18 -6.51
CA SER A 203 13.13 1.11 -6.96
C SER A 203 13.71 -0.31 -6.86
N MET A 204 13.49 -1.02 -5.76
CA MET A 204 14.02 -2.37 -5.56
C MET A 204 13.39 -3.39 -6.51
N LEU A 205 12.10 -3.26 -6.80
CA LEU A 205 11.41 -4.14 -7.75
C LEU A 205 11.89 -3.92 -9.19
N LEU A 206 12.24 -2.68 -9.56
CA LEU A 206 12.88 -2.38 -10.84
C LEU A 206 14.27 -2.99 -10.94
N VAL A 207 15.09 -2.87 -9.88
CA VAL A 207 16.40 -3.52 -9.82
C VAL A 207 16.30 -5.04 -10.00
N LEU A 208 15.30 -5.66 -9.37
CA LEU A 208 15.01 -7.09 -9.55
C LEU A 208 14.60 -7.42 -10.99
N ASN A 209 13.72 -6.62 -11.59
CA ASN A 209 13.28 -6.78 -12.97
C ASN A 209 14.46 -6.69 -13.94
N HIS A 210 15.31 -5.67 -13.81
CA HIS A 210 16.51 -5.51 -14.64
C HIS A 210 17.48 -6.69 -14.48
N ARG A 211 17.71 -7.17 -13.25
CA ARG A 211 18.55 -8.36 -13.01
C ARG A 211 18.00 -9.62 -13.69
N ARG A 212 16.70 -9.86 -13.59
CA ARG A 212 16.08 -11.04 -14.20
C ARG A 212 16.06 -10.92 -15.73
N SER A 213 15.76 -9.74 -16.30
CA SER A 213 15.86 -9.51 -17.76
C SER A 213 17.27 -9.71 -18.29
N ALA A 214 18.30 -9.21 -17.59
CA ALA A 214 19.70 -9.40 -17.98
C ALA A 214 20.12 -10.88 -17.95
N ARG A 215 19.65 -11.66 -16.97
CA ARG A 215 19.88 -13.12 -16.92
C ARG A 215 19.26 -13.85 -18.11
N HIS A 216 18.02 -13.51 -18.49
CA HIS A 216 17.37 -14.13 -19.64
C HIS A 216 18.07 -13.81 -20.97
N ALA A 217 18.66 -12.62 -21.10
CA ALA A 217 19.43 -12.24 -22.28
C ALA A 217 20.81 -12.93 -22.37
N ALA A 218 21.36 -13.41 -21.24
CA ALA A 218 22.69 -14.03 -21.16
C ALA A 218 22.69 -15.56 -21.31
N LEU A 219 21.52 -16.22 -21.34
CA LEU A 219 21.42 -17.65 -21.60
C LEU A 219 21.32 -17.88 -23.13
N PRO A 220 22.27 -18.57 -23.78
CA PRO A 220 22.14 -18.94 -25.18
C PRO A 220 20.97 -19.91 -25.36
N ALA A 221 20.21 -19.70 -26.44
CA ALA A 221 19.05 -20.51 -26.84
C ALA A 221 19.43 -21.97 -27.16
#